data_AF-A0A0C2EGG0-F1
#
_entry.id   AF-A0A0C2EGG0-F1
#
_cell.length_a   1.000
_cell.length_b   1.000
_cell.length_c   1.000
_cell.angle_alpha   90.00
_cell.angle_beta   90.00
_cell.angle_gamma   90.00
#
_symmetry.space_group_name_H-M   'P 1'
#
loop_
_entity.id
_entity.type
_entity.pdbx_description
1 polymer ?
#
loop_
_entity_poly.entity_id
_entity_poly.type
_entity_poly.pdbx_seq_one_letter_code
_entity_poly.pdbx_strand_id
1 'polypeptide(L)'
;MISEQRRRFPLRLVIIGLALQLLLAILLFKVPLFQSLFLVLNKVVLTLENATDAGTSMVFGYLGGGSLPFSEPFPGSAYILAFRGLPLVLLISALSSLLFYWRVLPRIVQGCSVSAPSIPSLRSSVLICIR
;
A
#
# COMPACT_ATOMS: atom_id res chain seq x y z
N MET A 1 17.44 -3.08 22.35
CA MET A 1 18.77 -3.50 22.85
C MET A 1 19.03 -4.91 22.35
N ILE A 2 19.66 -5.08 21.18
CA ILE A 2 20.43 -6.28 20.79
C ILE A 2 21.26 -5.86 19.55
N SER A 3 22.58 -5.81 19.67
CA SER A 3 23.50 -5.56 18.54
C SER A 3 24.88 -6.07 18.92
N GLU A 4 25.32 -7.10 18.21
CA GLU A 4 26.48 -7.94 18.52
C GLU A 4 27.81 -7.38 18.00
N GLN A 5 27.81 -6.19 17.38
CA GLN A 5 29.05 -5.57 16.91
C GLN A 5 28.95 -4.03 16.92
N ARG A 6 29.01 -3.42 18.11
CA ARG A 6 28.85 -1.96 18.34
C ARG A 6 29.93 -1.07 17.68
N ARG A 7 31.01 -1.62 17.10
CA ARG A 7 32.16 -0.82 16.65
C ARG A 7 32.13 -0.33 15.20
N ARG A 8 31.17 -0.74 14.38
CA ARG A 8 30.98 -0.21 13.01
C ARG A 8 29.52 0.11 12.71
N PHE A 9 28.83 0.80 13.62
CA PHE A 9 27.51 1.32 13.31
C PHE A 9 27.66 2.44 12.27
N PRO A 10 27.13 2.30 11.04
CA PRO A 10 27.29 3.31 10.01
C PRO A 10 26.31 4.46 10.27
N LEU A 11 26.61 5.30 11.27
CA LEU A 11 25.82 6.49 11.64
C LEU A 11 25.55 7.39 10.42
N ARG A 12 26.48 7.43 9.46
CA ARG A 12 26.32 8.13 8.18
C ARG A 12 25.13 7.59 7.37
N LEU A 13 24.95 6.27 7.29
CA LEU A 13 23.83 5.66 6.56
C LEU A 13 22.49 5.94 7.24
N VAL A 14 22.46 5.93 8.59
CA VAL A 14 21.25 6.27 9.34
C VAL A 14 20.85 7.73 9.14
N ILE A 15 21.80 8.66 9.20
CA ILE A 15 21.55 10.10 8.98
C ILE A 15 21.12 10.36 7.54
N ILE A 16 21.75 9.73 6.55
CA ILE A 16 21.36 9.86 5.14
C ILE A 16 19.95 9.28 4.91
N GLY A 17 19.65 8.11 5.49
CA GLY A 17 18.31 7.51 5.40
C GLY A 17 17.24 8.39 6.04
N LEU A 18 17.53 8.98 7.21
CA LEU A 18 16.62 9.89 7.90
C LEU A 18 16.41 11.19 7.13
N ALA A 19 17.47 11.79 6.59
CA ALA A 19 17.40 12.98 5.76
C ALA A 19 16.60 12.72 4.47
N LEU A 20 16.81 11.56 3.84
CA LEU A 20 16.05 11.14 2.66
C LEU A 20 14.57 10.92 2.99
N GLN A 21 14.25 10.27 4.11
CA GLN A 21 12.88 10.08 4.58
C GLN A 21 12.16 11.43 4.76
N LEU A 22 12.82 12.39 5.39
CA LEU A 22 12.29 13.74 5.62
C LEU A 22 12.11 14.50 4.30
N LEU A 23 13.09 14.43 3.40
CA LEU A 23 13.03 15.08 2.09
C LEU A 23 11.86 14.53 1.28
N LEU A 24 11.70 13.20 1.21
CA LEU A 24 10.58 12.56 0.53
C LEU A 24 9.25 12.97 1.17
N ALA A 25 9.14 12.99 2.50
CA ALA A 25 7.92 13.40 3.19
C ALA A 25 7.52 14.84 2.84
N ILE A 26 8.48 15.77 2.86
CA ILE A 26 8.23 17.18 2.52
C ILE A 26 7.84 17.31 1.04
N LEU A 27 8.53 16.60 0.14
CA LEU A 27 8.22 16.65 -1.29
C LEU A 27 6.81 16.09 -1.58
N LEU A 28 6.43 15.01 -0.91
CA LEU A 28 5.13 14.37 -1.08
C LEU A 28 4.00 15.21 -0.48
N PHE A 29 4.25 15.93 0.63
CA PHE A 29 3.23 16.76 1.27
C PHE A 29 3.07 18.16 0.65
N LYS A 30 4.18 18.76 0.17
CA LYS A 30 4.20 20.15 -0.35
C LYS A 30 3.76 20.26 -1.80
N VAL A 31 3.86 19.20 -2.59
CA VAL A 31 3.48 19.23 -4.02
C VAL A 31 2.00 18.87 -4.15
N PRO A 32 1.13 19.79 -4.62
CA PRO A 32 -0.32 19.56 -4.74
C PRO A 32 -0.67 18.43 -5.70
N LEU A 33 0.25 18.09 -6.62
CA LEU A 33 0.15 16.92 -7.49
C LEU A 33 -0.03 15.62 -6.69
N PHE A 34 0.75 15.41 -5.62
CA PHE A 34 0.63 14.17 -4.82
C PHE A 34 -0.65 14.12 -4.00
N GLN A 35 -1.16 15.28 -3.54
CA GLN A 35 -2.46 15.33 -2.87
C GLN A 35 -3.58 14.90 -3.83
N SER A 36 -3.58 15.39 -5.06
CA SER A 36 -4.56 15.00 -6.07
C SER A 36 -4.45 13.51 -6.44
N LEU A 37 -3.22 12.98 -6.57
CA LEU A 37 -2.98 11.55 -6.80
C LEU A 37 -3.51 10.71 -5.63
N PHE A 38 -3.28 11.12 -4.38
CA PHE A 38 -3.77 10.42 -3.21
C PHE A 38 -5.30 10.41 -3.13
N LEU A 39 -5.96 11.51 -3.50
CA LEU A 39 -7.42 11.56 -3.60
C LEU A 39 -7.96 10.59 -4.66
N VAL A 40 -7.32 10.52 -5.83
CA VAL A 40 -7.69 9.57 -6.87
C VAL A 40 -7.48 8.13 -6.39
N LEU A 41 -6.33 7.83 -5.78
CA LEU A 41 -6.04 6.50 -5.23
C LEU A 41 -7.04 6.10 -4.14
N ASN A 42 -7.39 7.03 -3.24
CA ASN A 42 -8.40 6.80 -2.22
C ASN A 42 -9.75 6.47 -2.86
N LYS A 43 -10.17 7.24 -3.88
CA LYS A 43 -11.40 6.95 -4.63
C LYS A 43 -11.36 5.59 -5.31
N VAL A 44 -10.24 5.18 -5.90
CA VAL A 44 -10.06 3.85 -6.48
C VAL A 44 -10.24 2.77 -5.41
N VAL A 45 -9.59 2.90 -4.26
CA VAL A 45 -9.73 1.95 -3.14
C VAL A 45 -11.19 1.86 -2.68
N LEU A 46 -11.87 2.99 -2.50
CA LEU A 46 -13.29 3.02 -2.12
C LEU A 46 -14.18 2.37 -3.18
N THR A 47 -13.88 2.54 -4.47
CA THR A 47 -14.65 1.84 -5.53
C THR A 47 -14.43 0.33 -5.53
N LEU A 48 -13.22 -0.14 -5.20
CA LEU A 48 -12.92 -1.56 -5.05
C LEU A 48 -13.59 -2.16 -3.81
N GLU A 49 -13.61 -1.41 -2.71
CA GLU A 49 -14.33 -1.77 -1.49
C GLU A 49 -15.82 -1.94 -1.78
N ASN A 50 -16.45 -0.93 -2.39
CA ASN A 50 -17.87 -0.98 -2.77
C ASN A 50 -18.18 -2.13 -3.75
N ALA A 51 -17.29 -2.40 -4.71
CA ALA A 51 -17.45 -3.52 -5.64
C ALA A 51 -17.34 -4.88 -4.92
N THR A 52 -16.45 -4.97 -3.93
CA THR A 52 -16.30 -6.17 -3.10
C THR A 52 -17.54 -6.37 -2.23
N ASP A 53 -18.01 -5.32 -1.57
CA ASP A 53 -19.22 -5.33 -0.74
C ASP A 53 -20.47 -5.72 -1.56
N ALA A 54 -20.58 -5.25 -2.80
CA ALA A 54 -21.64 -5.70 -3.70
C ALA A 54 -21.53 -7.20 -4.05
N GLY A 55 -20.31 -7.70 -4.27
CA GLY A 55 -20.05 -9.12 -4.55
C GLY A 55 -20.31 -10.02 -3.34
N THR A 56 -19.85 -9.63 -2.16
CA THR A 56 -20.10 -10.35 -0.90
C THR A 56 -21.56 -10.27 -0.50
N SER A 57 -22.26 -9.17 -0.78
CA SER A 57 -23.71 -9.08 -0.60
C SER A 57 -24.48 -10.00 -1.56
N MET A 58 -23.98 -10.27 -2.76
CA MET A 58 -24.59 -11.27 -3.66
C MET A 58 -24.42 -12.69 -3.11
N VAL A 59 -23.24 -13.02 -2.57
CA VAL A 59 -22.91 -14.39 -2.11
C VAL A 59 -23.44 -14.66 -0.68
N PHE A 60 -23.33 -13.69 0.22
CA PHE A 60 -23.62 -13.83 1.65
C PHE A 60 -24.80 -12.96 2.14
N GLY A 61 -25.44 -12.18 1.27
CA GLY A 61 -26.62 -11.38 1.62
C GLY A 61 -26.33 -10.29 2.66
N TYR A 62 -27.15 -10.22 3.71
CA TYR A 62 -27.05 -9.24 4.78
C TYR A 62 -25.71 -9.29 5.56
N LEU A 63 -25.04 -10.46 5.59
CA LEU A 63 -23.74 -10.64 6.24
C LEU A 63 -22.60 -9.96 5.49
N GLY A 64 -22.77 -9.75 4.18
CA GLY A 64 -21.73 -9.24 3.28
C GLY A 64 -21.87 -7.76 2.91
N GLY A 65 -22.95 -7.07 3.26
CA GLY A 65 -23.24 -5.73 2.69
C GLY A 65 -24.72 -5.41 2.52
N GLY A 66 -25.58 -6.44 2.49
CA GLY A 66 -27.00 -6.29 2.19
C GLY A 66 -27.81 -5.60 3.30
N SER A 67 -29.04 -5.22 2.97
CA SER A 67 -30.00 -4.60 3.90
C SER A 67 -30.18 -5.44 5.16
N LEU A 68 -29.89 -4.84 6.32
CA LEU A 68 -30.04 -5.52 7.60
C LEU A 68 -31.52 -5.73 7.92
N PRO A 69 -31.93 -6.97 8.28
CA PRO A 69 -33.26 -7.23 8.80
C PRO A 69 -33.42 -6.89 10.29
N PHE A 70 -32.42 -6.26 10.92
CA PHE A 70 -32.39 -5.93 12.35
C PHE A 70 -31.96 -4.46 12.55
N SER A 71 -32.45 -3.83 13.61
CA SER A 71 -32.09 -2.45 13.95
C SER A 71 -30.66 -2.39 14.49
N GLU A 72 -29.80 -1.61 13.84
CA GLU A 72 -28.38 -1.50 14.16
C GLU A 72 -28.18 -0.85 15.55
N PRO A 73 -27.65 -1.58 16.56
CA PRO A 73 -27.48 -1.03 17.92
C PRO A 73 -26.37 0.03 17.99
N PHE A 74 -25.35 -0.05 17.12
CA PHE A 74 -24.27 0.93 16.99
C PHE A 74 -23.80 1.03 15.53
N PRO A 75 -23.42 2.22 15.03
CA PRO A 75 -22.91 2.38 13.67
C PRO A 75 -21.64 1.54 13.48
N GLY A 76 -21.70 0.56 12.57
CA GLY A 76 -20.59 -0.35 12.26
C GLY A 76 -20.68 -1.73 12.94
N SER A 77 -21.69 -1.98 13.78
CA SER A 77 -21.94 -3.30 14.36
C SER A 77 -22.36 -4.36 13.32
N ALA A 78 -22.85 -3.91 12.17
CA ALA A 78 -23.13 -4.73 11.00
C ALA A 78 -21.88 -5.12 10.17
N TYR A 79 -20.69 -4.62 10.50
CA TYR A 79 -19.47 -4.95 9.76
C TYR A 79 -18.82 -6.23 10.28
N ILE A 80 -19.06 -7.34 9.59
CA ILE A 80 -18.39 -8.62 9.90
C ILE A 80 -17.08 -8.71 9.13
N LEU A 81 -15.96 -8.52 9.86
CA LEU A 81 -14.59 -8.61 9.32
C LEU A 81 -14.35 -9.87 8.49
N ALA A 82 -14.91 -11.01 8.90
CA ALA A 82 -14.75 -12.28 8.19
C ALA A 82 -15.40 -12.28 6.79
N PHE A 83 -16.56 -11.62 6.63
CA PHE A 83 -17.31 -11.66 5.36
C PHE A 83 -17.07 -10.45 4.46
N ARG A 84 -16.61 -9.32 5.00
CA ARG A 84 -16.26 -8.13 4.20
C ARG A 84 -14.75 -7.91 4.09
N GLY A 85 -14.04 -8.08 5.20
CA GLY A 85 -12.59 -7.88 5.24
C GLY A 85 -11.80 -8.98 4.52
N LEU A 86 -12.12 -10.26 4.74
CA LEU A 86 -11.38 -11.36 4.09
C LEU A 86 -11.51 -11.33 2.56
N PRO A 87 -12.70 -11.14 1.96
CA PRO A 87 -12.83 -11.07 0.50
C PRO A 87 -12.10 -9.88 -0.12
N LEU A 88 -12.05 -8.73 0.57
CA LEU A 88 -11.30 -7.57 0.11
C LEU A 88 -9.79 -7.87 0.05
N VAL A 89 -9.24 -8.51 1.09
CA VAL A 89 -7.82 -8.93 1.10
C VAL A 89 -7.53 -9.91 -0.04
N LEU A 90 -8.45 -10.86 -0.31
CA LEU A 90 -8.34 -11.78 -1.45
C LEU A 90 -8.35 -11.03 -2.79
N LEU A 91 -9.25 -10.06 -2.95
CA LEU A 91 -9.34 -9.24 -4.17
C LEU A 91 -8.05 -8.45 -4.41
N ILE A 92 -7.52 -7.77 -3.37
CA ILE A 92 -6.28 -7.00 -3.48
C ILE A 92 -5.09 -7.90 -3.82
N SER A 93 -5.04 -9.10 -3.25
CA SER A 93 -4.00 -10.09 -3.56
C SER A 93 -4.06 -10.56 -5.02
N ALA A 94 -5.27 -10.86 -5.52
CA ALA A 94 -5.50 -11.25 -6.91
C ALA A 94 -5.16 -10.10 -7.90
N LEU A 95 -5.58 -8.87 -7.58
CA LEU A 95 -5.25 -7.68 -8.36
C LEU A 95 -3.75 -7.43 -8.39
N SER A 96 -3.05 -7.57 -7.27
CA SER A 96 -1.60 -7.46 -7.20
C SER A 96 -0.93 -8.47 -8.14
N SER A 97 -1.33 -9.75 -8.06
CA SER A 97 -0.81 -10.80 -8.95
C SER A 97 -1.07 -10.50 -10.44
N LEU A 98 -2.28 -10.03 -10.77
CA LEU A 98 -2.65 -9.64 -12.13
C LEU A 98 -1.79 -8.47 -12.64
N LEU A 99 -1.55 -7.46 -11.80
CA LEU A 99 -0.78 -6.27 -12.14
C LEU A 99 0.72 -6.58 -12.31
N PHE A 100 1.23 -7.56 -11.55
CA PHE A 100 2.56 -8.14 -11.76
C PHE A 100 2.65 -8.92 -13.07
N TYR A 101 1.64 -9.74 -13.39
CA TYR A 101 1.58 -10.49 -14.64
C TYR A 101 1.59 -9.56 -15.87
N TRP A 102 0.85 -8.45 -15.80
CA TRP A 102 0.86 -7.41 -16.84
C TRP A 102 2.13 -6.54 -16.89
N ARG A 103 3.11 -6.78 -16.01
CA ARG A 103 4.35 -6.01 -15.90
C ARG A 103 4.12 -4.48 -15.75
N VAL A 104 3.02 -4.07 -15.15
CA VAL A 104 2.76 -2.65 -14.86
C VAL A 104 3.64 -2.18 -13.70
N LEU A 105 3.68 -2.97 -12.61
CA LEU A 105 4.52 -2.66 -11.43
C LEU A 105 6.01 -2.53 -11.76
N PRO A 106 6.65 -3.48 -12.48
CA PRO A 106 8.05 -3.38 -12.87
C PRO A 106 8.38 -2.11 -13.67
N ARG A 107 7.48 -1.64 -14.53
CA ARG A 107 7.70 -0.40 -15.32
C ARG A 107 7.70 0.85 -14.45
N ILE A 108 6.80 0.93 -13.47
CA ILE A 108 6.75 2.05 -12.52
C ILE A 108 8.00 2.05 -11.63
N VAL A 109 8.41 0.88 -11.12
CA VAL A 109 9.61 0.74 -10.28
C VAL A 109 10.88 1.11 -11.05
N GLN A 110 11.00 0.69 -12.32
CA GLN A 110 12.13 1.09 -13.18
C GLN A 110 12.13 2.60 -13.45
N GLY A 111 10.95 3.21 -13.64
CA GLY A 111 10.80 4.66 -13.76
C GLY A 111 11.28 5.41 -12.52
N CYS A 112 10.87 4.97 -11.32
CA CYS A 112 11.34 5.58 -10.06
C CYS A 112 12.84 5.41 -9.83
N SER A 113 13.44 4.31 -10.29
CA SER A 113 14.88 4.05 -10.19
C SER A 113 15.73 5.05 -10.97
N VAL A 114 15.21 5.56 -12.10
CA VAL A 114 15.89 6.56 -12.94
C VAL A 114 15.95 7.94 -12.28
N SER A 115 14.93 8.32 -11.52
CA SER A 115 14.80 9.65 -10.91
C SER A 115 15.42 9.78 -9.52
N ALA A 116 16.23 8.81 -9.07
CA ALA A 116 17.02 8.91 -7.85
C ALA A 116 18.46 9.36 -8.17
N PRO A 117 18.73 10.67 -8.35
CA PRO A 117 20.10 11.13 -8.43
C PRO A 117 20.75 10.96 -7.03
N SER A 118 21.98 10.46 -7.03
CA SER A 118 23.01 10.73 -6.02
C SER A 118 23.30 9.73 -4.88
N ILE A 119 22.98 8.43 -4.96
CA ILE A 119 23.46 7.47 -3.93
C ILE A 119 24.20 6.27 -4.57
N PRO A 120 25.55 6.35 -4.73
CA PRO A 120 26.37 5.29 -5.34
C PRO A 120 26.36 3.94 -4.60
N SER A 121 25.95 3.88 -3.32
CA SER A 121 26.05 2.66 -2.51
C SER A 121 24.84 1.71 -2.58
N LEU A 122 23.75 2.08 -3.27
CA LEU A 122 22.55 1.25 -3.41
C LEU A 122 22.60 0.31 -4.63
N ARG A 123 23.59 0.50 -5.52
CA ARG A 123 23.74 -0.26 -6.77
C ARG A 123 24.04 -1.74 -6.53
N SER A 124 24.70 -2.09 -5.44
CA SER A 124 25.08 -3.47 -5.09
C SER A 124 23.97 -4.23 -4.37
N SER A 125 23.13 -3.57 -3.55
CA SER A 125 22.04 -4.23 -2.82
C SER A 125 20.77 -4.43 -3.68
N VAL A 126 20.45 -3.48 -4.57
CA VAL A 126 19.28 -3.60 -5.46
C VAL A 126 19.52 -4.63 -6.58
N LEU A 127 20.76 -4.77 -7.05
CA LEU A 127 21.12 -5.77 -8.07
C LEU A 127 21.06 -7.22 -7.53
N ILE A 128 21.18 -7.40 -6.21
CA ILE A 128 21.00 -8.70 -5.53
C ILE A 128 19.51 -9.05 -5.37
N CYS A 129 18.61 -8.07 -5.31
CA CYS A 129 17.18 -8.28 -5.10
C CYS A 129 16.39 -8.49 -6.41
N ILE A 130 17.01 -8.27 -7.57
CA ILE A 130 16.40 -8.39 -8.91
C ILE A 130 16.86 -9.67 -9.66
N ARG A 131 17.73 -10.49 -9.05
CA ARG A 131 18.12 -11.82 -9.54
C ARG A 131 17.47 -12.91 -8.70
#